data_AF-A0A950U1V4-F1
#
_entry.id   AF-A0A950U1V4-F1
#
_cell.length_a   1.000
_cell.length_b   1.000
_cell.length_c   1.000
_cell.angle_alpha   90.00
_cell.angle_beta   90.00
_cell.angle_gamma   90.00
#
_symmetry.space_group_name_H-M   'P 1'
#
loop_
_entity.id
_entity.type
_entity.pdbx_description
1 polymer ?
#
loop_
_entity_poly.entity_id
_entity_poly.type
_entity_poly.pdbx_seq_one_letter_code
_entity_poly.pdbx_strand_id
1 'polypeptide(L)'
;AAAALRLAPLPSGMRRAHLLAAGALTGLGFTVPLVVAGVAFPAGSTLEIAKIALLAGSLIAGAAGVLLLRRIPSTPVRTVALVDDLMDRSRLRAALPEVAFVRTPTECEGADVVLIDLARHVDDVAAVRAIAPDARIVGFGPHVDEAAASRARSSGADDVLARSRFFHDPAAALTR
;
A
#
# COMPACT_ATOMS: atom_id res chain seq x y z
N ALA A 1 14.13 -15.31 2.70
CA ALA A 1 14.61 -16.65 2.30
C ALA A 1 13.76 -17.28 1.18
N ALA A 2 12.43 -17.40 1.33
CA ALA A 2 11.56 -18.06 0.34
C ALA A 2 11.66 -17.49 -1.10
N ALA A 3 11.61 -16.17 -1.28
CA ALA A 3 11.75 -15.57 -2.62
C ALA A 3 13.17 -15.67 -3.22
N ALA A 4 14.21 -15.76 -2.39
CA ALA A 4 15.60 -15.94 -2.84
C ALA A 4 15.86 -17.40 -3.27
N LEU A 5 15.20 -18.35 -2.60
CA LEU A 5 15.19 -19.77 -2.95
C LEU A 5 14.15 -20.13 -4.04
N ARG A 6 13.50 -19.13 -4.66
CA ARG A 6 12.39 -19.29 -5.63
C ARG A 6 11.21 -20.15 -5.12
N LEU A 7 11.04 -20.27 -3.80
CA LEU A 7 9.98 -21.06 -3.19
C LEU A 7 8.61 -20.36 -3.24
N ALA A 8 8.58 -19.04 -3.46
CA ALA A 8 7.36 -18.27 -3.63
C ALA A 8 7.60 -17.05 -4.55
N PRO A 9 6.61 -16.67 -5.38
CA PRO A 9 6.65 -15.41 -6.13
C PRO A 9 6.61 -14.21 -5.17
N LEU A 10 7.19 -13.09 -5.60
CA LEU A 10 7.05 -11.82 -4.88
C LEU A 10 5.64 -11.25 -5.10
N PRO A 11 4.98 -10.70 -4.06
CA PRO A 11 3.73 -9.96 -4.22
C PRO A 11 3.86 -8.82 -5.24
N SER A 12 2.75 -8.44 -5.87
CA SER A 12 2.69 -7.26 -6.75
C SER A 12 3.21 -6.02 -6.01
N GLY A 13 4.02 -5.21 -6.69
CA GLY A 13 4.70 -4.05 -6.10
C GLY A 13 5.94 -4.36 -5.24
N MET A 14 6.17 -5.61 -4.82
CA MET A 14 7.33 -5.97 -4.00
C MET A 14 8.56 -6.34 -4.83
N ARG A 15 9.58 -5.47 -4.81
CA ARG A 15 10.90 -5.75 -5.40
C ARG A 15 11.81 -6.55 -4.47
N ARG A 16 12.76 -7.32 -5.02
CA ARG A 16 13.83 -8.01 -4.26
C ARG A 16 14.64 -7.08 -3.36
N ALA A 17 14.79 -5.81 -3.76
CA ALA A 17 15.45 -4.80 -2.95
C ALA A 17 14.76 -4.58 -1.59
N HIS A 18 13.44 -4.71 -1.50
CA HIS A 18 12.72 -4.64 -0.21
C HIS A 18 13.13 -5.78 0.71
N LEU A 19 13.33 -6.99 0.16
CA LEU A 19 13.78 -8.14 0.93
C LEU A 19 15.22 -8.00 1.41
N LEU A 20 16.10 -7.44 0.57
CA LEU A 20 17.49 -7.16 0.96
C LEU A 20 17.55 -6.08 2.04
N ALA A 21 16.75 -5.03 1.91
CA ALA A 21 16.66 -3.97 2.91
C ALA A 21 16.10 -4.48 4.24
N ALA A 22 14.99 -5.23 4.19
CA ALA A 22 14.42 -5.89 5.36
C ALA A 22 15.43 -6.84 6.01
N GLY A 23 16.17 -7.63 5.22
CA GLY A 23 17.23 -8.51 5.70
C GLY A 23 18.35 -7.75 6.40
N ALA A 24 18.84 -6.65 5.83
CA ALA A 24 19.86 -5.81 6.48
C ALA A 24 19.37 -5.29 7.85
N LEU A 25 18.11 -4.88 7.95
CA LEU A 25 17.51 -4.42 9.21
C LEU A 25 17.35 -5.53 10.26
N THR A 26 17.25 -6.81 9.87
CA THR A 26 17.23 -7.92 10.84
C THR A 26 18.58 -8.15 11.54
N GLY A 27 19.68 -7.58 11.02
CA GLY A 27 21.01 -7.64 11.63
C GLY A 27 21.22 -6.72 12.84
N LEU A 28 20.16 -6.04 13.32
CA LEU A 28 20.24 -5.17 14.50
C LEU A 28 20.35 -6.01 15.78
N GLY A 29 21.56 -6.09 16.32
CA GLY A 29 21.89 -6.90 17.48
C GLY A 29 21.88 -6.11 18.78
N PHE A 30 20.69 -5.90 19.35
CA PHE A 30 20.55 -5.30 20.67
C PHE A 30 20.30 -6.37 21.75
N THR A 31 19.08 -6.48 22.26
CA THR A 31 18.75 -7.24 23.48
C THR A 31 19.21 -8.69 23.44
N VAL A 32 18.93 -9.43 22.37
CA VAL A 32 19.28 -10.86 22.29
C VAL A 32 20.80 -11.05 22.12
N PRO A 33 21.48 -10.42 21.14
CA PRO A 33 22.92 -10.63 20.98
C PRO A 33 23.77 -10.12 22.14
N LEU A 34 23.35 -9.06 22.84
CA LEU A 34 24.04 -8.58 24.04
C LEU A 34 23.92 -9.58 25.20
N VAL A 35 22.76 -10.21 25.38
CA VAL A 35 22.58 -11.29 26.37
C VAL A 35 23.45 -12.50 26.00
N VAL A 36 23.46 -12.88 24.71
CA VAL A 36 24.30 -13.97 24.21
C VAL A 36 25.78 -13.68 24.45
N ALA A 37 26.24 -12.45 24.19
CA ALA A 37 27.61 -12.06 24.48
C ALA A 37 27.94 -12.17 25.98
N GLY A 38 27.00 -11.80 26.85
CA GLY A 38 27.14 -11.88 28.31
C GLY A 38 27.25 -13.31 28.86
N VAL A 39 26.68 -14.31 28.17
CA VAL A 39 26.86 -15.73 28.53
C VAL A 39 28.03 -16.39 27.81
N ALA A 40 28.43 -15.87 26.65
CA ALA A 40 29.49 -16.45 25.82
C ALA A 40 30.90 -16.04 26.27
N PHE A 41 31.07 -14.85 26.84
CA PHE A 41 32.38 -14.34 27.24
C PHE A 41 32.42 -14.01 28.74
N PRO A 42 33.52 -14.36 29.44
CA PRO A 42 33.71 -13.95 30.83
C PRO A 42 33.84 -12.43 30.94
N ALA A 43 33.53 -11.91 32.13
CA ALA A 43 33.69 -10.49 32.42
C ALA A 43 35.16 -10.06 32.22
N GLY A 44 35.36 -9.00 31.43
CA GLY A 44 36.68 -8.52 31.06
C GLY A 44 36.70 -7.85 29.68
N SER A 45 37.91 -7.61 29.17
CA SER A 45 38.13 -6.86 27.92
C SER A 45 37.44 -7.49 26.71
N THR A 46 37.38 -8.82 26.62
CA THR A 46 36.73 -9.53 25.50
C THR A 46 35.22 -9.26 25.43
N LEU A 47 34.52 -9.24 26.58
CA LEU A 47 33.10 -8.94 26.64
C LEU A 47 32.82 -7.49 26.23
N GLU A 48 33.65 -6.54 26.66
CA GLU A 48 33.52 -5.13 26.28
C GLU A 48 33.76 -4.92 24.78
N ILE A 49 34.78 -5.58 24.21
CA ILE A 49 35.02 -5.56 22.76
C ILE A 49 33.83 -6.16 21.99
N ALA A 50 33.25 -7.27 22.48
CA ALA A 50 32.09 -7.90 21.86
C ALA A 50 30.85 -6.98 21.85
N LYS A 51 30.58 -6.28 22.96
CA LYS A 51 29.49 -5.29 23.03
C LYS A 51 29.69 -4.14 22.04
N ILE A 52 30.91 -3.59 21.97
CA ILE A 52 31.24 -2.52 21.03
C ILE A 52 31.06 -2.98 19.58
N ALA A 53 31.55 -4.18 19.25
CA ALA A 53 31.41 -4.76 17.91
C ALA A 53 29.94 -4.98 17.54
N LEU A 54 29.11 -5.48 18.47
CA LEU A 54 27.66 -5.64 18.26
C LEU A 54 26.96 -4.30 18.01
N LEU A 55 27.29 -3.27 18.79
CA LEU A 55 26.71 -1.93 18.61
C LEU A 55 27.15 -1.30 17.29
N ALA A 56 28.43 -1.38 16.95
CA ALA A 56 28.97 -0.87 15.69
C ALA A 56 28.37 -1.60 14.47
N GLY A 57 28.27 -2.92 14.54
CA GLY A 57 27.63 -3.74 13.51
C GLY A 57 26.16 -3.39 13.32
N SER A 58 25.43 -3.16 14.41
CA SER A 58 24.03 -2.72 14.37
C SER A 58 23.87 -1.35 13.70
N LEU A 59 24.77 -0.41 13.99
CA LEU A 59 24.74 0.90 13.34
C LEU A 59 24.97 0.80 11.82
N ILE A 60 25.94 -0.02 11.39
CA ILE A 60 26.22 -0.27 9.97
C ILE A 60 25.03 -0.95 9.28
N ALA A 61 24.47 -2.00 9.89
CA ALA A 61 23.32 -2.72 9.38
C ALA A 61 22.09 -1.81 9.23
N GLY A 62 21.82 -0.97 10.25
CA GLY A 62 20.75 0.04 10.21
C GLY A 62 20.94 1.07 9.11
N ALA A 63 22.14 1.65 8.99
CA ALA A 63 22.46 2.63 7.96
C ALA A 63 22.34 2.03 6.54
N ALA A 64 22.86 0.81 6.34
CA ALA A 64 22.74 0.09 5.08
C ALA A 64 21.27 -0.21 4.73
N GLY A 65 20.47 -0.66 5.71
CA GLY A 65 19.03 -0.88 5.55
C GLY A 65 18.28 0.37 5.12
N VAL A 66 18.51 1.51 5.79
CA VAL A 66 17.91 2.80 5.43
C VAL A 66 18.34 3.26 4.04
N LEU A 67 19.62 3.15 3.72
CA LEU A 67 20.14 3.53 2.40
C LEU A 67 19.52 2.68 1.29
N LEU A 68 19.39 1.37 1.50
CA LEU A 68 18.74 0.47 0.57
C LEU A 68 17.27 0.85 0.38
N LEU A 69 16.51 1.07 1.46
CA LEU A 69 15.10 1.49 1.38
C LEU A 69 14.93 2.80 0.60
N ARG A 70 15.78 3.81 0.86
CA ARG A 70 15.72 5.10 0.17
C ARG A 70 15.93 5.01 -1.34
N ARG A 71 16.61 3.97 -1.82
CA ARG A 71 16.87 3.76 -3.25
C ARG A 71 15.77 2.97 -3.94
N ILE A 72 14.77 2.46 -3.21
CA ILE A 72 13.68 1.73 -3.82
C ILE A 72 12.63 2.74 -4.32
N PRO A 73 12.40 2.84 -5.64
CA PRO A 73 11.35 3.70 -6.15
C PRO A 73 9.99 3.12 -5.74
N SER A 74 9.17 3.95 -5.10
CA SER A 74 7.75 3.68 -4.92
C SER A 74 7.08 3.82 -6.28
N THR A 75 6.49 2.74 -6.79
CA THR A 75 5.56 2.88 -7.92
C THR A 75 4.35 3.66 -7.39
N PRO A 76 4.07 4.89 -7.89
CA PRO A 76 2.93 5.65 -7.42
C PRO A 76 1.65 4.89 -7.75
N VAL A 77 0.75 4.78 -6.77
CA VAL A 77 -0.57 4.17 -6.94
C VAL A 77 -1.40 5.09 -7.81
N ARG A 78 -1.72 4.68 -9.04
CA ARG A 78 -2.55 5.47 -9.94
C ARG A 78 -4.00 5.39 -9.49
N THR A 79 -4.45 6.45 -8.83
CA THR A 79 -5.84 6.61 -8.38
C THR A 79 -6.61 7.47 -9.37
N VAL A 80 -7.67 6.93 -9.95
CA VAL A 80 -8.56 7.65 -10.87
C VAL A 80 -9.96 7.80 -10.28
N ALA A 81 -10.67 8.86 -10.66
CA ALA A 81 -12.03 9.13 -10.18
C ALA A 81 -12.97 9.46 -11.35
N LEU A 82 -13.98 8.61 -11.54
CA LEU A 82 -15.10 8.79 -12.46
C LEU A 82 -16.26 9.42 -11.67
N VAL A 83 -16.19 10.73 -11.51
CA VAL A 83 -17.10 11.53 -10.66
C VAL A 83 -17.45 12.78 -11.42
N ASP A 84 -18.73 13.07 -11.64
CA ASP A 84 -19.17 14.25 -12.39
C ASP A 84 -19.48 15.46 -11.52
N ASP A 85 -19.93 15.22 -10.29
CA ASP A 85 -20.31 16.29 -9.37
C ASP A 85 -19.11 17.16 -8.96
N LEU A 86 -19.24 18.47 -9.14
CA LEU A 86 -18.16 19.42 -8.89
C LEU A 86 -17.76 19.48 -7.40
N MET A 87 -18.73 19.31 -6.49
CA MET A 87 -18.48 19.34 -5.05
C MET A 87 -17.68 18.10 -4.63
N ASP A 88 -18.05 16.93 -5.14
CA ASP A 88 -17.33 15.69 -4.87
C ASP A 88 -15.92 15.70 -5.45
N ARG A 89 -15.73 16.25 -6.67
CA ARG A 89 -14.39 16.48 -7.23
C ARG A 89 -13.55 17.40 -6.34
N SER A 90 -14.12 18.49 -5.83
CA SER A 90 -13.39 19.42 -4.95
C SER A 90 -12.96 18.75 -3.65
N ARG A 91 -13.86 17.99 -3.01
CA ARG A 91 -13.56 17.24 -1.78
C ARG A 91 -12.53 16.14 -2.00
N LEU A 92 -12.64 15.40 -3.10
CA LEU A 92 -11.67 14.39 -3.49
C LEU A 92 -10.28 15.01 -3.71
N ARG A 93 -10.19 16.14 -4.40
CA ARG A 93 -8.91 16.81 -4.66
C ARG A 93 -8.26 17.35 -3.38
N ALA A 94 -9.08 17.77 -2.42
CA ALA A 94 -8.59 18.21 -1.10
C ALA A 94 -8.06 17.04 -0.25
N ALA A 95 -8.71 15.87 -0.32
CA ALA A 95 -8.33 14.71 0.48
C ALA A 95 -7.29 13.79 -0.19
N LEU A 96 -7.27 13.75 -1.52
CA LEU A 96 -6.42 12.91 -2.37
C LEU A 96 -5.76 13.80 -3.45
N PRO A 97 -4.61 14.43 -3.15
CA PRO A 97 -3.98 15.39 -4.06
C PRO A 97 -3.59 14.80 -5.42
N GLU A 98 -3.26 13.50 -5.44
CA GLU A 98 -2.78 12.76 -6.61
C GLU A 98 -3.90 12.11 -7.44
N VAL A 99 -5.18 12.36 -7.12
CA VAL A 99 -6.30 11.75 -7.85
C VAL A 99 -6.46 12.36 -9.24
N ALA A 100 -6.52 11.50 -10.27
CA ALA A 100 -6.81 11.90 -11.64
C ALA A 100 -8.30 11.79 -11.93
N PHE A 101 -8.95 12.88 -12.32
CA PHE A 101 -10.37 12.86 -12.71
C PHE A 101 -10.51 12.45 -14.17
N VAL A 102 -11.28 11.39 -14.38
CA VAL A 102 -11.59 10.83 -15.70
C VAL A 102 -13.06 11.03 -16.01
N ARG A 103 -13.41 10.97 -17.30
CA ARG A 103 -14.79 11.14 -17.78
C ARG A 103 -15.34 9.90 -18.44
N THR A 104 -14.48 9.01 -18.93
CA THR A 104 -14.90 7.77 -19.55
C THR A 104 -14.23 6.55 -18.91
N PRO A 105 -14.88 5.37 -18.93
CA PRO A 105 -14.31 4.14 -18.39
C PRO A 105 -12.95 3.76 -19.00
N THR A 106 -12.74 4.10 -20.28
CA THR A 106 -11.49 3.82 -21.03
C THR A 106 -10.27 4.51 -20.43
N GLU A 107 -10.44 5.66 -19.80
CA GLU A 107 -9.34 6.40 -19.15
C GLU A 107 -8.88 5.74 -17.84
N CYS A 108 -9.61 4.72 -17.35
CA CYS A 108 -9.24 3.94 -16.17
C CYS A 108 -8.16 2.87 -16.45
N GLU A 109 -7.73 2.69 -17.71
CA GLU A 109 -6.71 1.71 -18.06
C GLU A 109 -5.42 1.91 -17.25
N GLY A 110 -4.93 0.83 -16.64
CA GLY A 110 -3.74 0.87 -15.78
C GLY A 110 -3.91 1.63 -14.46
N ALA A 111 -5.14 1.89 -14.01
CA ALA A 111 -5.40 2.38 -12.66
C ALA A 111 -5.22 1.25 -11.63
N ASP A 112 -4.67 1.58 -10.46
CA ASP A 112 -4.62 0.67 -9.31
C ASP A 112 -5.90 0.81 -8.47
N VAL A 113 -6.47 2.02 -8.42
CA VAL A 113 -7.69 2.32 -7.67
C VAL A 113 -8.60 3.22 -8.51
N VAL A 114 -9.88 2.87 -8.57
CA VAL A 114 -10.93 3.60 -9.30
C VAL A 114 -12.05 3.99 -8.34
N LEU A 115 -12.29 5.29 -8.21
CA LEU A 115 -13.41 5.86 -7.46
C LEU A 115 -14.56 6.14 -8.41
N ILE A 116 -15.77 5.65 -8.11
CA ILE A 116 -16.93 5.80 -9.00
C ILE A 116 -18.10 6.44 -8.23
N ASP A 117 -18.63 7.54 -8.76
CA ASP A 117 -19.92 8.06 -8.31
C ASP A 117 -21.07 7.22 -8.90
N LEU A 118 -21.60 6.29 -8.10
CA LEU A 118 -22.67 5.38 -8.48
C LEU A 118 -23.99 6.09 -8.76
N ALA A 119 -24.17 7.36 -8.35
CA ALA A 119 -25.37 8.11 -8.71
C ALA A 119 -25.49 8.33 -10.23
N ARG A 120 -24.36 8.37 -10.93
CA ARG A 120 -24.28 8.70 -12.35
C ARG A 120 -23.59 7.62 -13.19
N HIS A 121 -22.73 6.81 -12.57
CA HIS A 121 -21.85 5.86 -13.25
C HIS A 121 -22.02 4.40 -12.78
N VAL A 122 -23.20 4.03 -12.28
CA VAL A 122 -23.45 2.63 -11.86
C VAL A 122 -23.31 1.64 -13.02
N ASP A 123 -23.71 2.04 -14.23
CA ASP A 123 -23.65 1.19 -15.42
C ASP A 123 -22.23 1.10 -16.01
N ASP A 124 -21.35 2.04 -15.66
CA ASP A 124 -19.96 2.08 -16.10
C ASP A 124 -19.05 1.10 -15.32
N VAL A 125 -19.49 0.60 -14.16
CA VAL A 125 -18.70 -0.28 -13.27
C VAL A 125 -18.19 -1.52 -14.00
N ALA A 126 -19.06 -2.16 -14.81
CA ALA A 126 -18.69 -3.35 -15.57
C ALA A 126 -17.64 -3.04 -16.65
N ALA A 127 -17.75 -1.89 -17.32
CA ALA A 127 -16.79 -1.44 -18.30
C ALA A 127 -15.42 -1.14 -17.65
N VAL A 128 -15.43 -0.44 -16.52
CA VAL A 128 -14.21 -0.17 -15.74
C VAL A 128 -13.53 -1.48 -15.32
N ARG A 129 -14.28 -2.46 -14.81
CA ARG A 129 -13.72 -3.77 -14.43
C ARG A 129 -13.12 -4.52 -15.63
N ALA A 130 -13.70 -4.41 -16.82
CA ALA A 130 -13.16 -5.03 -18.02
C ALA A 130 -11.83 -4.37 -18.47
N ILE A 131 -11.69 -3.06 -18.30
CA ILE A 131 -10.51 -2.27 -18.70
C ILE A 131 -9.39 -2.34 -17.65
N ALA A 132 -9.76 -2.37 -16.38
CA ALA A 132 -8.85 -2.41 -15.24
C ALA A 132 -9.18 -3.61 -14.34
N PRO A 133 -8.84 -4.85 -14.78
CA PRO A 133 -9.27 -6.08 -14.12
C PRO A 133 -8.73 -6.22 -12.70
N ASP A 134 -7.52 -5.73 -12.45
CA ASP A 134 -6.84 -5.80 -11.15
C ASP A 134 -7.07 -4.55 -10.28
N ALA A 135 -7.77 -3.53 -10.80
CA ALA A 135 -7.99 -2.30 -10.07
C ALA A 135 -8.97 -2.50 -8.91
N ARG A 136 -8.73 -1.81 -7.81
CA ARG A 136 -9.71 -1.70 -6.73
C ARG A 136 -10.78 -0.69 -7.11
N ILE A 137 -12.03 -1.11 -7.23
CA ILE A 137 -13.16 -0.26 -7.60
C ILE A 137 -13.98 0.06 -6.35
N VAL A 138 -14.00 1.34 -5.95
CA VAL A 138 -14.77 1.85 -4.81
C VAL A 138 -15.89 2.74 -5.32
N GLY A 139 -17.12 2.28 -5.18
CA GLY A 139 -18.31 3.04 -5.51
C GLY A 139 -18.82 3.86 -4.34
N PHE A 140 -19.24 5.10 -4.56
CA PHE A 140 -19.96 5.89 -3.57
C PHE A 140 -21.20 6.57 -4.17
N GLY A 141 -22.19 6.87 -3.34
CA GLY A 141 -23.41 7.54 -3.81
C GLY A 141 -24.24 8.17 -2.68
N PRO A 142 -25.15 9.10 -3.00
CA PRO A 142 -25.93 9.86 -2.01
C PRO A 142 -26.77 8.96 -1.10
N HIS A 143 -27.42 7.95 -1.67
CA HIS A 143 -28.05 6.85 -0.94
C HIS A 143 -27.64 5.56 -1.63
N VAL A 144 -26.94 4.70 -0.90
CA VAL A 144 -26.67 3.35 -1.36
C VAL A 144 -27.86 2.51 -0.92
N ASP A 145 -28.87 2.37 -1.78
CA ASP A 145 -29.88 1.35 -1.57
C ASP A 145 -29.28 -0.05 -1.80
N GLU A 146 -29.91 -1.07 -1.22
CA GLU A 146 -29.41 -2.44 -1.26
C GLU A 146 -29.37 -3.02 -2.69
N ALA A 147 -30.26 -2.60 -3.57
CA ALA A 147 -30.31 -3.01 -4.97
C ALA A 147 -29.21 -2.34 -5.83
N ALA A 148 -28.95 -1.05 -5.65
CA ALA A 148 -27.85 -0.32 -6.30
C ALA A 148 -26.49 -0.84 -5.83
N ALA A 149 -26.34 -1.11 -4.54
CA ALA A 149 -25.13 -1.73 -3.99
C ALA A 149 -24.90 -3.14 -4.56
N SER A 150 -25.95 -3.95 -4.60
CA SER A 150 -25.88 -5.31 -5.13
C SER A 150 -25.55 -5.31 -6.62
N ARG A 151 -26.17 -4.41 -7.40
CA ARG A 151 -25.84 -4.23 -8.82
C ARG A 151 -24.38 -3.84 -9.01
N ALA A 152 -23.89 -2.80 -8.32
CA ALA A 152 -22.51 -2.35 -8.44
C ALA A 152 -21.51 -3.48 -8.09
N ARG A 153 -21.75 -4.23 -7.00
CA ARG A 153 -20.90 -5.37 -6.63
C ARG A 153 -20.95 -6.50 -7.66
N SER A 154 -22.14 -6.83 -8.16
CA SER A 154 -22.28 -7.86 -9.21
C SER A 154 -21.61 -7.46 -10.53
N SER A 155 -21.50 -6.15 -10.80
CA SER A 155 -20.79 -5.59 -11.94
C SER A 155 -19.28 -5.47 -11.72
N GLY A 156 -18.78 -5.77 -10.51
CA GLY A 156 -17.36 -5.80 -10.21
C GLY A 156 -16.84 -4.70 -9.29
N ALA A 157 -17.68 -3.95 -8.57
CA ALA A 157 -17.20 -3.06 -7.50
C ALA A 157 -16.74 -3.87 -6.27
N ASP A 158 -15.56 -3.53 -5.72
CA ASP A 158 -15.00 -4.19 -4.53
C ASP A 158 -15.65 -3.68 -3.25
N ASP A 159 -15.91 -2.37 -3.17
CA ASP A 159 -16.58 -1.75 -2.03
C ASP A 159 -17.60 -0.71 -2.50
N VAL A 160 -18.68 -0.56 -1.73
CA VAL A 160 -19.76 0.39 -2.00
C VAL A 160 -20.15 1.10 -0.71
N LEU A 161 -19.99 2.42 -0.70
CA LEU A 161 -20.14 3.24 0.49
C LEU A 161 -21.15 4.38 0.29
N ALA A 162 -21.90 4.71 1.33
CA ALA A 162 -22.68 5.96 1.34
C ALA A 162 -21.73 7.16 1.24
N ARG A 163 -22.13 8.21 0.50
CA ARG A 163 -21.33 9.43 0.27
C ARG A 163 -20.80 10.03 1.57
N SER A 164 -21.63 10.13 2.61
CA SER A 164 -21.22 10.63 3.92
C SER A 164 -20.11 9.82 4.58
N ARG A 165 -20.17 8.48 4.45
CA ARG A 165 -19.16 7.56 4.99
C ARG A 165 -17.88 7.59 4.18
N PHE A 166 -17.98 7.67 2.86
CA PHE A 166 -16.83 7.78 1.97
C PHE A 166 -16.04 9.08 2.23
N PHE A 167 -16.73 10.22 2.30
CA PHE A 167 -16.08 11.52 2.54
C PHE A 167 -15.67 11.79 3.99
N HIS A 168 -15.99 10.90 4.93
CA HIS A 168 -15.46 10.97 6.28
C HIS A 168 -13.96 10.64 6.32
N ASP A 169 -13.54 9.60 5.59
CA ASP A 169 -12.15 9.19 5.43
C ASP A 169 -11.92 8.52 4.06
N PRO A 170 -11.75 9.31 2.98
CA PRO A 170 -11.58 8.78 1.64
C PRO A 170 -10.24 8.05 1.46
N ALA A 171 -9.21 8.37 2.26
CA ALA A 171 -7.92 7.68 2.20
C ALA A 171 -8.02 6.24 2.72
N ALA A 172 -8.78 6.01 3.81
CA ALA A 172 -9.04 4.65 4.29
C ALA A 172 -9.84 3.81 3.30
N ALA A 173 -10.68 4.42 2.46
CA ALA A 173 -11.43 3.70 1.44
C ALA A 173 -10.53 3.10 0.32
N LEU A 174 -9.36 3.69 0.08
CA LEU A 174 -8.40 3.21 -0.93
C LEU A 174 -7.62 1.97 -0.49
N THR A 175 -7.56 1.67 0.80
CA THR A 175 -6.58 0.72 1.39
C THR A 175 -7.18 -0.56 1.98
N ARG A 176 -8.51 -0.74 1.97
CA ARG A 176 -9.21 -1.80 2.75
C ARG A 176 -9.50 -3.11 2.03
#